data_AF-A0A2I0WFY5-F1
#
_entry.id   AF-A0A2I0WFY5-F1
#
_cell.length_a   1.000
_cell.length_b   1.000
_cell.length_c   1.000
_cell.angle_alpha   90.00
_cell.angle_beta   90.00
_cell.angle_gamma   90.00
#
_symmetry.space_group_name_H-M   'P 1'
#
loop_
_entity.id
_entity.type
_entity.pdbx_description
1 polymer ?
#
loop_
_entity_poly.entity_id
_entity_poly.type
_entity_poly.pdbx_seq_one_letter_code
_entity_poly.pdbx_strand_id
1 'polypeptide(L)'
;MIEQCILDLTKELQLPQNLPTQELCSKSIDHIPKILTNVNKQAYEPKLASFGPYHHNCCHLRPVEQHKHHALIQFLHRITKASKTPDDVLITMRKVDLPHRFL
;
A
#
# COMPACT_ATOMS: atom_id res chain seq x y z
N MET A 1 18.06 -20.06 15.25
CA MET A 1 16.86 -19.85 14.39
C MET A 1 16.57 -18.37 14.13
N ILE A 2 16.54 -17.50 15.15
CA ILE A 2 16.25 -16.06 14.98
C ILE A 2 17.33 -15.34 14.16
N GLU A 3 18.62 -15.63 14.40
CA GLU A 3 19.72 -14.98 13.69
C GLU A 3 19.71 -15.24 12.18
N GLN A 4 19.36 -16.48 11.76
CA GLN A 4 19.21 -16.82 10.36
C GLN A 4 18.05 -16.06 9.70
N CYS A 5 16.94 -15.90 10.43
CA CYS A 5 15.80 -15.10 9.98
C CYS A 5 16.17 -13.62 9.76
N ILE A 6 16.97 -13.04 10.66
CA ILE A 6 17.44 -11.65 10.54
C ILE A 6 18.35 -11.47 9.31
N LEU A 7 19.26 -12.42 9.08
CA LEU A 7 20.16 -12.39 7.92
C LEU A 7 19.39 -12.52 6.61
N ASP A 8 18.42 -13.43 6.55
CA ASP A 8 17.62 -13.66 5.35
C ASP A 8 16.61 -12.53 5.10
N LEU A 9 16.08 -11.91 6.17
CA LEU A 9 15.33 -10.66 6.08
C LEU A 9 16.14 -9.52 5.49
N THR A 10 17.37 -9.36 5.98
CA THR A 10 18.28 -8.30 5.53
C THR A 10 18.60 -8.46 4.05
N LYS A 11 18.78 -9.70 3.57
CA LYS A 11 18.99 -10.01 2.14
C LYS A 11 17.74 -9.76 1.28
N GLU A 12 16.55 -10.17 1.73
CA GLU A 12 15.28 -9.90 1.02
C GLU A 12 15.01 -8.40 0.89
N LEU A 13 15.34 -7.62 1.92
CA LEU A 13 15.19 -6.15 1.91
C LEU A 13 16.29 -5.43 1.11
N GLN A 14 17.41 -6.09 0.80
CA GLN A 14 18.56 -5.57 0.04
C GLN A 14 18.48 -5.84 -1.48
N LEU A 15 17.31 -6.20 -2.02
CA LEU A 15 17.09 -6.23 -3.48
C LEU A 15 17.62 -4.92 -4.12
N PRO A 16 18.32 -4.96 -5.28
CA PRO A 16 19.13 -3.83 -5.73
C PRO A 16 18.32 -2.53 -5.83
N GLN A 17 18.60 -1.58 -4.94
CA GLN A 17 18.15 -0.19 -5.02
C GLN A 17 18.89 0.60 -6.14
N ASN A 18 19.47 -0.10 -7.12
CA ASN A 18 20.23 0.45 -8.25
C ASN A 18 19.40 0.52 -9.54
N LEU A 19 18.15 0.98 -9.43
CA LEU A 19 17.40 1.51 -10.56
C LEU A 19 17.49 3.04 -10.49
N PRO A 20 17.65 3.75 -11.62
CA PRO A 20 17.71 5.21 -11.62
C PRO A 20 16.49 5.76 -10.88
N THR A 21 16.71 6.78 -10.06
CA THR A 21 15.77 7.45 -9.13
C THR A 21 14.48 8.03 -9.76
N GLN A 22 14.06 7.58 -10.95
CA GLN A 22 12.97 8.17 -11.71
C GLN A 22 11.62 7.46 -11.60
N GLU A 23 11.51 6.25 -11.05
CA GLU A 23 10.19 5.63 -10.82
C GLU A 23 10.13 4.80 -9.53
N LEU A 24 10.25 5.48 -8.39
CA LEU A 24 9.64 4.96 -7.15
C LEU A 24 8.12 5.25 -7.17
N CYS A 25 7.48 4.96 -8.30
CA CYS A 25 6.03 5.11 -8.52
C CYS A 25 5.33 3.77 -8.33
N SER A 26 5.55 3.14 -7.18
CA SER A 26 4.67 2.08 -6.69
C SER A 26 4.82 1.92 -5.18
N LYS A 27 4.78 3.02 -4.42
CA LYS A 27 4.59 2.96 -2.95
C LYS A 27 3.14 2.62 -2.61
N SER A 28 2.59 1.55 -3.15
CA SER A 28 1.27 1.07 -2.75
C SER A 28 1.45 -0.11 -1.80
N ILE A 29 1.70 0.20 -0.54
CA ILE A 29 1.65 -0.68 0.64
C ILE A 29 2.48 -1.97 0.47
N ASP A 30 3.68 -1.94 1.06
CA ASP A 30 4.71 -2.94 0.86
C ASP A 30 4.27 -4.33 1.33
N HIS A 31 4.49 -5.30 0.45
CA HIS A 31 4.37 -6.72 0.74
C HIS A 31 5.25 -7.08 1.96
N ILE A 32 4.66 -7.72 2.98
CA ILE A 32 5.44 -8.25 4.10
C ILE A 32 6.43 -9.30 3.53
N PRO A 33 7.74 -9.20 3.80
CA PRO A 33 8.72 -10.17 3.31
C PRO A 33 8.31 -11.62 3.57
N LYS A 34 8.53 -12.49 2.57
CA LYS A 34 8.04 -13.89 2.62
C LYS A 34 8.53 -14.62 3.85
N ILE A 35 9.75 -14.34 4.28
CA ILE A 35 10.34 -14.95 5.47
C ILE A 35 9.53 -14.70 6.75
N LEU A 36 8.93 -13.51 6.92
CA LEU A 36 8.03 -13.23 8.05
C LEU A 36 6.70 -13.93 7.87
N THR A 37 6.11 -13.83 6.67
CA THR A 37 4.83 -14.47 6.38
C THR A 37 4.89 -15.99 6.50
N ASN A 38 6.03 -16.62 6.20
CA ASN A 38 6.20 -18.06 6.27
C ASN A 38 6.27 -18.59 7.72
N VAL A 39 6.69 -17.75 8.68
CA VAL A 39 6.70 -18.12 10.11
C VAL A 39 5.27 -18.23 10.63
N ASN A 40 4.38 -17.31 10.25
CA ASN A 40 2.97 -17.37 10.60
C ASN A 40 2.09 -16.65 9.58
N LYS A 41 1.63 -17.39 8.56
CA LYS A 41 0.82 -16.81 7.47
C LYS A 41 -0.47 -16.16 7.97
N GLN A 42 -1.11 -16.77 8.98
CA GLN A 42 -2.39 -16.30 9.51
C GLN A 42 -2.27 -14.97 10.27
N ALA A 43 -1.10 -14.63 10.81
CA ALA A 43 -0.88 -13.35 11.47
C ALA A 43 -0.83 -12.17 10.48
N TYR A 44 -0.46 -12.44 9.22
CA TYR A 44 -0.33 -11.42 8.17
C TYR A 44 -1.45 -11.46 7.15
N GLU A 45 -2.44 -12.35 7.32
CA GLU A 45 -3.64 -12.37 6.51
C GLU A 45 -4.69 -11.41 7.10
N PRO A 46 -5.13 -10.39 6.36
CA PRO A 46 -6.19 -9.49 6.82
C PRO A 46 -7.49 -10.27 6.94
N LYS A 47 -8.19 -10.05 8.06
CA LYS A 47 -9.45 -10.72 8.37
C LYS A 47 -10.67 -9.91 7.97
N LEU A 48 -10.60 -8.59 8.10
CA LEU A 48 -11.72 -7.67 7.88
C LEU A 48 -11.49 -6.75 6.68
N ALA A 49 -10.30 -6.17 6.59
CA ALA A 49 -9.95 -5.19 5.57
C ALA A 49 -8.48 -5.36 5.20
N SER A 50 -8.21 -5.42 3.90
CA SER A 50 -6.85 -5.21 3.40
C SER A 50 -6.63 -3.74 3.11
N PHE A 51 -5.42 -3.26 3.34
CA PHE A 51 -4.96 -1.99 2.80
C PHE A 51 -4.01 -2.30 1.64
N GLY A 52 -4.20 -1.63 0.50
CA GLY A 52 -3.36 -1.83 -0.68
C GLY A 52 -3.73 -3.03 -1.56
N PRO A 53 -2.92 -3.27 -2.61
CA PRO A 53 -3.24 -4.24 -3.67
C PRO A 53 -2.91 -5.69 -3.31
N TYR A 54 -2.15 -5.93 -2.23
CA TYR A 54 -1.57 -7.25 -1.96
C TYR A 54 -2.60 -8.35 -1.68
N HIS A 55 -3.75 -8.01 -1.09
CA HIS A 55 -4.83 -8.97 -0.85
C HIS A 55 -6.05 -8.73 -1.74
N HIS A 56 -5.80 -8.34 -2.99
CA HIS A 56 -6.85 -8.17 -3.98
C HIS A 56 -7.47 -9.52 -4.33
N ASN A 57 -8.80 -9.56 -4.53
CA ASN A 57 -9.57 -10.74 -4.95
C ASN A 57 -9.75 -11.86 -3.91
N CYS A 58 -9.34 -11.68 -2.65
CA CYS A 58 -9.67 -12.62 -1.58
C CYS A 58 -11.18 -12.60 -1.29
N CYS A 59 -11.86 -13.74 -1.38
CA CYS A 59 -13.32 -13.83 -1.26
C CYS A 59 -13.87 -13.19 0.03
N HIS A 60 -13.20 -13.39 1.17
CA HIS A 60 -13.62 -12.83 2.46
C HIS A 60 -13.38 -11.32 2.58
N LEU A 61 -12.59 -10.72 1.69
CA LEU A 61 -12.27 -9.28 1.69
C LEU A 61 -13.06 -8.48 0.65
N ARG A 62 -13.79 -9.14 -0.25
CA ARG A 62 -14.64 -8.48 -1.25
C ARG A 62 -15.56 -7.39 -0.68
N PRO A 63 -16.17 -7.55 0.52
CA PRO A 63 -16.97 -6.48 1.10
C PRO A 63 -16.16 -5.18 1.24
N VAL A 64 -14.90 -5.24 1.68
CA VAL A 64 -14.08 -4.02 1.81
C VAL A 64 -13.69 -3.44 0.45
N GLU A 65 -13.49 -4.29 -0.56
CA GLU A 65 -13.18 -3.83 -1.93
C GLU A 65 -14.36 -3.04 -2.52
N GLN A 66 -15.59 -3.51 -2.30
CA GLN A 66 -16.80 -2.78 -2.68
C GLN A 66 -16.90 -1.43 -1.96
N HIS A 67 -16.58 -1.38 -0.66
CA HIS A 67 -16.58 -0.12 0.10
C HIS A 67 -15.49 0.84 -0.39
N LYS A 68 -14.29 0.36 -0.72
CA LYS A 68 -13.22 1.18 -1.34
C LYS A 68 -13.68 1.77 -2.67
N HIS A 69 -14.31 0.96 -3.51
CA HIS A 69 -14.83 1.40 -4.80
C HIS A 69 -15.94 2.45 -4.63
N HIS A 70 -16.88 2.21 -3.70
CA HIS A 70 -17.94 3.17 -3.40
C HIS A 70 -17.39 4.49 -2.86
N ALA A 71 -16.42 4.43 -1.94
CA ALA A 71 -15.75 5.60 -1.41
C ALA A 71 -15.03 6.39 -2.52
N LEU A 72 -14.39 5.71 -3.46
CA LEU A 72 -13.75 6.33 -4.62
C LEU A 72 -14.77 7.06 -5.50
N ILE A 73 -15.90 6.42 -5.84
CA ILE A 73 -16.97 7.08 -6.62
C ILE A 73 -17.47 8.33 -5.90
N GLN A 74 -17.78 8.23 -4.61
CA GLN A 74 -18.24 9.37 -3.82
C GLN A 74 -17.20 10.49 -3.77
N PHE A 75 -15.93 10.14 -3.65
CA PHE A 75 -14.83 11.10 -3.67
C PHE A 75 -14.74 11.83 -5.01
N LEU A 76 -14.80 11.10 -6.12
CA LEU A 76 -14.79 11.69 -7.47
C LEU A 76 -16.00 12.60 -7.68
N HIS A 77 -17.20 12.20 -7.28
CA HIS A 77 -18.39 13.06 -7.35
C HIS A 77 -18.21 14.37 -6.56
N ARG A 78 -17.58 14.33 -5.38
CA ARG A 78 -17.29 15.53 -4.59
C ARG A 78 -16.29 16.46 -5.28
N ILE A 79 -15.27 15.89 -5.93
CA ILE A 79 -14.27 16.64 -6.70
C ILE A 79 -14.93 17.36 -7.87
N THR A 80 -15.74 16.64 -8.66
CA THR A 80 -16.45 17.21 -9.80
C THR A 80 -17.42 18.31 -9.37
N LYS A 81 -18.18 18.09 -8.28
CA LYS A 81 -19.08 19.11 -7.71
C LYS A 81 -18.34 20.36 -7.21
N ALA A 82 -17.10 20.20 -6.75
CA ALA A 82 -16.25 21.30 -6.32
C ALA A 82 -15.49 21.97 -7.48
N SER A 83 -15.76 21.60 -8.74
CA SER A 83 -15.06 22.06 -9.94
C SER A 83 -13.53 21.88 -9.86
N LYS A 84 -13.08 20.86 -9.12
CA LYS A 84 -11.66 20.51 -9.01
C LYS A 84 -11.32 19.46 -10.05
N THR A 85 -10.11 19.52 -10.57
CA THR A 85 -9.56 18.49 -11.45
C THR A 85 -8.89 17.39 -10.62
N PRO A 86 -8.71 16.18 -11.19
CA PRO A 86 -7.86 15.17 -10.58
C PRO A 86 -6.44 15.68 -10.26
N ASP A 87 -5.88 16.57 -11.08
CA ASP A 87 -4.57 17.18 -10.85
C ASP A 87 -4.54 18.07 -9.59
N ASP A 88 -5.58 18.87 -9.35
CA ASP A 88 -5.69 19.71 -8.15
C ASP A 88 -5.66 18.87 -6.86
N VAL A 89 -6.31 17.71 -6.92
CA VAL A 89 -6.37 16.74 -5.84
C VAL A 89 -5.00 16.11 -5.62
N LEU A 90 -4.33 15.66 -6.68
CA LEU A 90 -2.99 15.09 -6.61
C LEU A 90 -1.97 16.08 -6.05
N ILE A 91 -2.03 17.34 -6.48
CA ILE A 91 -1.17 18.42 -5.96
C ILE A 91 -1.43 18.61 -4.46
N THR A 92 -2.70 18.60 -4.04
CA THR A 92 -3.07 18.74 -2.63
C THR A 92 -2.61 17.54 -1.79
N MET A 93 -2.82 16.31 -2.26
CA MET A 93 -2.38 15.09 -1.58
C MET A 93 -0.86 15.07 -1.40
N ARG A 94 -0.09 15.44 -2.43
CA ARG A 94 1.37 15.57 -2.32
C ARG A 94 1.78 16.58 -1.26
N LYS A 95 1.09 17.71 -1.14
CA LYS A 95 1.35 18.71 -0.10
C LYS A 95 1.08 18.19 1.31
N VAL A 96 0.08 17.32 1.49
CA VAL A 96 -0.25 16.68 2.78
C VAL A 96 0.70 15.54 3.13
N ASP A 97 1.21 14.80 2.13
CA ASP A 97 2.16 13.70 2.35
C ASP A 97 3.60 14.19 2.61
N LEU A 98 3.95 15.38 2.11
CA LEU A 98 5.27 16.00 2.30
C LEU A 98 5.68 16.19 3.77
N PRO A 99 4.81 16.65 4.72
CA PRO A 99 5.17 16.76 6.13
C PRO A 99 5.29 15.42 6.87
N HIS A 100 4.75 14.31 6.34
CA HIS A 100 4.79 13.00 7.00
C HIS A 100 5.92 12.08 6.52
N ARG A 101 6.88 12.60 5.73
CA ARG A 101 7.96 11.78 5.17
C ARG A 101 9.19 11.57 6.06
N PHE A 102 9.20 12.11 7.28
CA PHE A 102 10.25 11.86 8.28
C PHE A 102 9.69 12.00 9.71
N LEU A 103 8.94 11.00 10.17
CA LEU A 103 8.89 10.59 11.58
C LEU A 103 8.79 9.06 11.62
#